data_AF-A0A930STM2-F1
#
_entry.id   AF-A0A930STM2-F1
#
_cell.length_a   1.000
_cell.length_b   1.000
_cell.length_c   1.000
_cell.angle_alpha   90.00
_cell.angle_beta   90.00
_cell.angle_gamma   90.00
#
_symmetry.space_group_name_H-M   'P 1'
#
loop_
_entity.id
_entity.type
_entity.pdbx_description
1 polymer ?
#
loop_
_entity_poly.entity_id
_entity_poly.type
_entity_poly.pdbx_seq_one_letter_code
_entity_poly.pdbx_strand_id
1 'polypeptide(L)'
;MLSTTAFVPLLDAVVKLRFESYSTQRLRELIDDSGLSLVKVAEDAGIPLPTLKKWVLGQRTPTLEGLSKLGKFFGVYFFAEWDEEQQQKSPETK
;
A
#
# COMPACT_ATOMS: atom_id res chain seq x y z
N MET A 1 -27.61 10.75 28.96
CA MET A 1 -27.45 9.42 28.35
C MET A 1 -26.86 9.63 26.97
N LEU A 2 -25.63 9.16 26.71
CA LEU A 2 -25.06 9.21 25.36
C LEU A 2 -25.87 8.26 24.48
N SER A 3 -26.42 8.78 23.39
CA SER A 3 -27.24 8.02 22.43
C SER A 3 -26.38 6.94 21.76
N THR A 4 -26.72 5.68 21.97
CA THR A 4 -26.01 4.51 21.41
C THR A 4 -25.93 4.51 19.89
N THR A 5 -26.75 5.33 19.21
CA THR A 5 -26.84 5.42 17.75
C THR A 5 -25.61 6.04 17.07
N ALA A 6 -24.85 6.89 17.77
CA ALA A 6 -23.66 7.54 17.20
C ALA A 6 -22.38 6.68 17.27
N PHE A 7 -22.36 5.65 18.13
CA PHE A 7 -21.16 4.84 18.39
C PHE A 7 -20.99 3.67 17.38
N VAL A 8 -22.10 3.12 16.88
CA VAL A 8 -22.11 2.01 15.91
C VAL A 8 -21.45 2.36 14.56
N PRO A 9 -21.72 3.51 13.91
CA PRO A 9 -21.08 3.84 12.63
C PRO A 9 -19.57 4.10 12.75
N LEU A 10 -19.10 4.60 13.91
CA LEU A 10 -17.68 4.79 14.17
C LEU A 10 -16.95 3.45 14.30
N LEU A 11 -17.52 2.49 15.03
CA LEU A 11 -16.95 1.15 15.13
C LEU A 11 -16.92 0.44 13.78
N ASP A 12 -17.97 0.53 12.97
CA ASP A 12 -17.99 -0.07 11.63
C ASP A 12 -16.89 0.53 10.72
N ALA A 13 -16.67 1.85 10.81
CA ALA A 13 -15.59 2.51 10.08
C ALA A 13 -14.20 2.09 10.59
N VAL A 14 -13.99 2.04 11.90
CA VAL A 14 -12.69 1.68 12.51
C VAL A 14 -12.36 0.19 12.30
N VAL A 15 -13.36 -0.70 12.37
CA VAL A 15 -13.19 -2.14 12.12
C VAL A 15 -12.86 -2.42 10.65
N LYS A 16 -13.27 -1.55 9.72
CA LYS A 16 -12.94 -1.67 8.29
C LYS A 16 -11.53 -1.19 7.93
N LEU A 17 -10.82 -0.50 8.82
CA LEU A 17 -9.44 -0.08 8.57
C LEU A 17 -8.52 -1.29 8.56
N ARG A 18 -8.02 -1.66 7.37
CA ARG A 18 -7.01 -2.70 7.22
C ARG A 18 -5.63 -2.08 7.22
N PHE A 19 -4.87 -2.32 8.28
CA PHE A 19 -3.45 -1.94 8.35
C PHE A 19 -2.62 -3.14 7.93
N GLU A 20 -1.70 -2.92 6.99
CA GLU A 20 -0.85 -3.97 6.42
C GLU A 20 0.60 -3.50 6.45
N SER A 21 1.53 -4.39 6.84
CA SER A 21 2.94 -4.06 6.72
C SER A 21 3.35 -4.06 5.23
N TYR A 22 4.14 -3.08 4.83
CA TYR A 22 4.68 -3.08 3.47
C TYR A 22 5.85 -4.05 3.37
N SER A 23 5.71 -5.08 2.55
CA SER A 23 6.80 -5.91 2.06
C SER A 23 6.57 -6.32 0.61
N THR A 24 7.64 -6.70 -0.09
CA THR A 24 7.53 -7.18 -1.48
C THR A 24 6.66 -8.43 -1.58
N GLN A 25 6.73 -9.33 -0.59
CA GLN A 25 5.89 -10.52 -0.54
C GLN A 25 4.42 -10.14 -0.33
N ARG A 26 4.13 -9.25 0.63
CA ARG A 26 2.75 -8.82 0.91
C ARG A 26 2.10 -8.13 -0.28
N LEU A 27 2.88 -7.33 -1.01
CA LEU A 27 2.39 -6.70 -2.25
C LEU A 27 2.02 -7.75 -3.32
N ARG A 28 2.78 -8.85 -3.45
CA ARG A 28 2.43 -9.93 -4.38
C ARG A 28 1.13 -10.62 -3.96
N GLU A 29 1.00 -10.96 -2.69
CA GLU A 29 -0.21 -11.57 -2.15
C GLU A 29 -1.44 -10.70 -2.42
N LEU A 30 -1.36 -9.39 -2.17
CA LEU A 30 -2.47 -8.46 -2.46
C LEU A 30 -2.84 -8.41 -3.96
N ILE A 31 -1.84 -8.50 -4.85
CA ILE A 31 -2.08 -8.55 -6.30
C ILE A 31 -2.75 -9.87 -6.67
N ASP A 32 -2.27 -11.00 -6.14
CA ASP A 32 -2.81 -12.33 -6.42
C ASP A 32 -4.25 -12.46 -5.88
N ASP A 33 -4.50 -11.99 -4.65
CA ASP A 33 -5.82 -11.97 -4.01
C ASP A 33 -6.84 -11.09 -4.76
N SER A 34 -6.37 -10.07 -5.48
CA SER A 34 -7.25 -9.23 -6.29
C SER A 34 -7.78 -9.95 -7.54
N GLY A 35 -7.12 -11.04 -7.97
CA GLY A 35 -7.44 -11.75 -9.22
C GLY A 35 -7.13 -10.94 -10.49
N LEU A 36 -6.46 -9.80 -10.37
CA LEU A 36 -6.13 -8.90 -11.48
C LEU A 36 -4.69 -9.12 -11.96
N SER A 37 -4.47 -8.90 -13.25
CA SER A 37 -3.11 -8.86 -13.78
C SER A 37 -2.34 -7.65 -13.26
N LEU A 38 -1.00 -7.78 -13.17
CA LEU A 38 -0.12 -6.67 -12.78
C LEU A 38 -0.32 -5.40 -13.65
N VAL A 39 -0.64 -5.59 -14.94
CA VAL A 39 -0.94 -4.50 -15.87
C VAL A 39 -2.20 -3.77 -15.45
N LYS A 40 -3.25 -4.51 -15.08
CA LYS A 40 -4.52 -3.92 -14.67
C LYS A 40 -4.42 -3.19 -13.34
N VAL A 41 -3.70 -3.77 -12.38
CA VAL A 41 -3.38 -3.11 -11.11
C VAL A 41 -2.61 -1.80 -11.34
N ALA A 42 -1.60 -1.81 -12.22
CA ALA A 42 -0.84 -0.60 -12.55
C ALA A 42 -1.72 0.51 -13.13
N GLU A 43 -2.59 0.15 -14.08
CA GLU A 43 -3.56 1.07 -14.70
C GLU A 43 -4.52 1.66 -13.66
N ASP A 44 -5.20 0.81 -12.91
CA ASP A 44 -6.27 1.21 -11.99
C ASP A 44 -5.73 1.96 -10.75
N ALA A 45 -4.51 1.64 -10.31
CA ALA A 45 -3.84 2.36 -9.23
C ALA A 45 -3.13 3.65 -9.69
N GLY A 46 -3.07 3.93 -11.00
CA GLY A 46 -2.37 5.10 -11.54
C GLY A 46 -0.85 5.06 -11.30
N ILE A 47 -0.26 3.87 -11.36
CA ILE A 47 1.18 3.64 -11.16
C ILE A 47 1.76 3.14 -12.48
N PRO A 48 2.87 3.72 -12.99
CA PRO A 48 3.51 3.17 -14.19
C PRO A 48 3.89 1.71 -13.98
N LEU A 49 3.47 0.82 -14.90
CA LEU A 49 3.79 -0.61 -14.86
C LEU A 49 5.27 -0.94 -14.57
N PRO A 50 6.28 -0.30 -15.20
CA PRO A 50 7.67 -0.60 -14.89
C PRO A 50 8.04 -0.24 -13.44
N THR A 51 7.41 0.78 -12.86
CA THR A 51 7.58 1.15 -11.45
C THR A 51 6.99 0.10 -10.53
N LEU A 52 5.73 -0.30 -10.77
CA LEU A 52 5.07 -1.35 -9.98
C LEU A 52 5.83 -2.68 -10.06
N LYS A 53 6.31 -3.05 -11.25
CA LYS A 53 7.14 -4.26 -11.44
C LYS A 53 8.41 -4.23 -10.60
N LYS A 54 9.11 -3.08 -10.52
CA LYS A 54 10.31 -2.95 -9.67
C LYS A 54 9.99 -3.13 -8.18
N TRP A 55 8.84 -2.64 -7.72
CA TRP A 55 8.39 -2.82 -6.34
C TRP A 55 8.06 -4.28 -6.04
N VAL A 56 7.34 -4.94 -6.94
CA VAL A 56 7.01 -6.37 -6.84
C VAL A 56 8.25 -7.26 -6.91
N LEU A 57 9.32 -6.82 -7.58
CA LEU A 57 10.60 -7.54 -7.61
C LEU A 57 11.53 -7.18 -6.43
N GLY A 58 11.16 -6.24 -5.57
CA GLY A 58 12.01 -5.78 -4.46
C GLY A 58 13.23 -4.98 -4.92
N GLN A 59 13.26 -4.54 -6.18
CA GLN A 59 14.37 -3.76 -6.74
C GLN A 59 14.34 -2.29 -6.32
N ARG A 60 13.18 -1.83 -5.84
CA ARG A 60 12.98 -0.46 -5.37
C ARG A 60 11.87 -0.44 -4.34
N THR A 61 12.03 0.36 -3.30
CA THR A 61 10.98 0.66 -2.32
C THR A 61 10.08 1.79 -2.84
N PRO A 62 8.75 1.70 -2.68
CA PRO A 62 7.84 2.78 -3.01
C PRO A 62 8.09 4.00 -2.13
N THR A 63 7.82 5.19 -2.68
CA THR A 63 7.71 6.40 -1.88
C THR A 63 6.38 6.40 -1.11
N LEU A 64 6.21 7.34 -0.18
CA LEU A 64 4.91 7.53 0.51
C LEU A 64 3.75 7.75 -0.47
N GLU A 65 3.97 8.48 -1.56
CA GLU A 65 2.96 8.67 -2.61
C GLU A 65 2.60 7.33 -3.28
N GLY A 66 3.61 6.51 -3.56
CA GLY A 66 3.42 5.17 -4.13
C GLY A 66 2.63 4.25 -3.20
N LEU A 67 2.98 4.24 -1.91
CA LEU A 67 2.24 3.50 -0.89
C LEU A 67 0.79 4.02 -0.76
N SER A 68 0.57 5.33 -0.85
CA SER A 68 -0.78 5.90 -0.81
C SER A 68 -1.63 5.45 -2.00
N LYS A 69 -1.06 5.38 -3.21
CA LYS A 69 -1.77 4.88 -4.41
C LYS A 69 -2.14 3.41 -4.25
N LEU A 70 -1.19 2.57 -3.83
CA LEU A 70 -1.46 1.15 -3.55
C LEU A 70 -2.51 0.98 -2.44
N GLY A 71 -2.40 1.75 -1.36
CA GLY A 71 -3.32 1.69 -0.24
C GLY A 71 -4.75 2.06 -0.63
N LYS A 72 -4.93 3.12 -1.43
CA LYS A 72 -6.23 3.50 -2.00
C LYS A 72 -6.81 2.40 -2.88
N PHE A 73 -5.98 1.77 -3.70
CA PHE A 73 -6.41 0.71 -4.60
C PHE A 73 -6.86 -0.55 -3.83
N PHE A 74 -6.06 -1.01 -2.86
CA PHE A 74 -6.35 -2.23 -2.10
C PHE A 74 -7.26 -2.03 -0.88
N GLY A 75 -7.61 -0.78 -0.56
CA GLY A 75 -8.35 -0.44 0.65
C GLY A 75 -7.57 -0.78 1.93
N VAL A 76 -6.26 -0.48 1.93
CA VAL A 76 -5.36 -0.75 3.05
C VAL A 76 -4.51 0.47 3.39
N TYR A 77 -4.06 0.55 4.63
CA TYR A 77 -3.07 1.50 5.09
C TYR A 77 -1.76 0.77 5.28
N PHE A 78 -0.82 1.04 4.39
CA PHE A 78 0.54 0.52 4.54
C PHE A 78 1.24 1.24 5.67
N PHE A 79 1.89 0.47 6.54
CA PHE A 79 2.96 0.96 7.40
C PHE A 79 4.26 0.27 7.01
N ALA A 80 5.36 1.00 6.99
CA ALA A 80 6.67 0.39 6.87
C ALA A 80 7.15 0.10 8.30
N GLU A 81 7.59 -1.12 8.55
CA GLU A 81 8.50 -1.35 9.65
C GLU A 81 9.79 -0.62 9.28
N TRP A 82 10.19 0.36 10.08
CA TRP A 82 11.43 1.09 9.85
C TRP A 82 12.60 0.14 10.12
N ASP A 83 13.07 -0.56 9.08
CA ASP A 83 14.40 -1.17 9.11
C ASP A 83 15.43 -0.07 8.81
N GLU A 84 16.29 0.20 9.78
CA GLU A 84 17.30 1.28 9.76
C GLU A 84 18.29 1.18 8.58
N GLU A 85 18.34 0.04 7.88
CA GLU A 85 19.37 -0.26 6.88
C GLU A 85 19.14 0.28 5.46
N GLN A 86 17.99 0.91 5.15
CA GLN A 86 17.64 1.26 3.76
C GLN A 86 17.80 2.74 3.35
N GLN A 87 18.54 3.55 4.12
CA GLN A 87 18.82 4.96 3.77
C GLN A 87 20.05 5.20 2.86
N GLN A 88 20.59 4.19 2.17
CA GLN A 88 21.72 4.41 1.25
C GLN A 88 21.33 4.24 -0.23
N LYS A 89 20.80 5.33 -0.84
CA LYS A 89 20.99 5.78 -2.24
C LYS A 89 19.76 6.56 -2.75
N SER A 90 19.61 7.80 -2.31
CA SER A 90 19.03 8.82 -3.20
C SER A 90 20.16 9.29 -4.14
N PRO A 91 19.97 9.34 -5.47
CA PRO A 91 20.95 9.95 -6.34
C PRO A 91 21.01 11.44 -6.04
N GLU A 92 22.22 11.93 -5.77
CA GLU A 92 22.52 13.36 -5.79
C GLU A 92 22.13 13.89 -7.18
N THR A 93 21.20 14.85 -7.18
CA THR A 93 20.90 15.65 -8.38
C THR A 93 22.17 16.40 -8.74
N LYS A 94 22.76 16.05 -9.88
CA LYS A 94 23.84 16.82 -10.51
C LYS A 94 23.24 17.92 -11.39
#